data_AF-A0A7C4KQB5-F1
#
_entry.id   AF-A0A7C4KQB5-F1
#
_cell.length_a   1.000
_cell.length_b   1.000
_cell.length_c   1.000
_cell.angle_alpha   90.00
_cell.angle_beta   90.00
_cell.angle_gamma   90.00
#
_symmetry.space_group_name_H-M   'P 1'
#
loop_
_entity.id
_entity.type
_entity.pdbx_description
1 polymer ?
#
loop_
_entity_poly.entity_id
_entity_poly.type
_entity_poly.pdbx_seq_one_letter_code
_entity_poly.pdbx_strand_id
1 'polypeptide(L)'
;MKKATAIILAPSIEPHDDPRRVIGRRTRYHGDEHRYLRGHEVAVVAVLKDALRVEEHAYLTDDDAIARAGGVTAFDRIEVAPFVEKEGRFSFATSDPKAVDLAAFAHLAKRND
;
A
#
# COMPACT_ATOMS: atom_id res chain seq x y z
N MET A 1 13.70 -27.37 9.22
CA MET A 1 12.81 -26.32 8.70
C MET A 1 12.43 -25.37 9.83
N LYS A 2 12.88 -24.12 9.82
CA LYS A 2 12.38 -23.11 10.77
C LYS A 2 10.94 -22.79 10.36
N LYS A 3 9.97 -23.00 11.26
CA LYS A 3 8.62 -22.49 11.10
C LYS A 3 8.72 -20.97 11.02
N ALA A 4 8.43 -20.39 9.85
CA ALA A 4 8.29 -18.96 9.72
C ALA A 4 7.01 -18.57 10.48
N THR A 5 7.18 -17.88 11.61
CA THR A 5 6.06 -17.27 12.33
C THR A 5 5.48 -16.18 11.43
N ALA A 6 4.33 -16.45 10.83
CA ALA A 6 3.59 -15.44 10.08
C ALA A 6 3.19 -14.33 11.06
N ILE A 7 3.77 -13.15 10.90
CA ILE A 7 3.34 -11.95 11.63
C ILE A 7 2.05 -11.49 10.95
N ILE A 8 0.93 -11.82 11.57
CA ILE A 8 -0.40 -11.35 11.15
C ILE A 8 -0.46 -9.85 11.51
N LEU A 9 -0.34 -8.99 10.49
CA LEU A 9 -0.81 -7.61 10.61
C LEU A 9 -2.30 -7.65 10.93
N ALA A 10 -2.80 -6.80 11.81
CA ALA A 10 -4.24 -6.54 11.88
C ALA A 10 -4.49 -5.36 10.93
N PRO A 11 -5.25 -5.53 9.84
CA PRO A 11 -5.98 -6.74 9.42
C PRO A 11 -5.08 -7.76 8.71
N SER A 12 -5.44 -9.05 8.78
CA SER A 12 -4.65 -10.25 8.42
C SER A 12 -3.99 -10.25 7.03
N ILE A 13 -2.99 -9.41 6.85
CA ILE A 13 -2.29 -9.23 5.58
C ILE A 13 -0.95 -9.93 5.68
N GLU A 14 -0.68 -10.79 4.70
CA GLU A 14 0.62 -11.43 4.50
C GLU A 14 1.47 -10.56 3.57
N PRO A 15 2.54 -9.91 4.07
CA PRO A 15 3.42 -9.13 3.23
C PRO A 15 4.13 -10.00 2.18
N HIS A 16 4.19 -9.56 0.93
CA HIS A 16 4.78 -10.33 -0.17
C HIS A 16 5.42 -9.44 -1.25
N ASP A 17 6.17 -10.07 -2.16
CA ASP A 17 6.81 -9.41 -3.31
C ASP A 17 6.16 -9.70 -4.66
N ASP A 18 5.09 -10.52 -4.71
CA ASP A 18 4.37 -10.81 -5.97
C ASP A 18 3.81 -9.51 -6.59
N PRO A 19 4.29 -9.09 -7.78
CA PRO A 19 3.88 -7.83 -8.38
C PRO A 19 2.46 -7.84 -8.95
N ARG A 20 1.82 -9.01 -9.02
CA ARG A 20 0.44 -9.19 -9.54
C ARG A 20 -0.62 -8.96 -8.47
N ARG A 21 -0.23 -9.03 -7.20
CA ARG A 21 -1.09 -8.81 -6.05
C ARG A 21 -0.85 -7.41 -5.49
N VAL A 22 -1.91 -6.78 -5.01
CA VAL A 22 -1.89 -5.42 -4.44
C VAL A 22 -1.89 -5.51 -2.92
N ILE A 23 -2.84 -6.22 -2.33
CA ILE A 23 -2.97 -6.34 -0.88
C ILE A 23 -1.84 -7.21 -0.31
N GLY A 24 -1.05 -6.63 0.61
CA GLY A 24 0.16 -7.21 1.16
C GLY A 24 1.43 -6.90 0.37
N ARG A 25 1.33 -6.23 -0.77
CA ARG A 25 2.52 -5.90 -1.56
C ARG A 25 3.47 -5.00 -0.76
N ARG A 26 4.72 -5.46 -0.64
CA ARG A 26 5.81 -4.65 -0.10
C ARG A 26 6.31 -3.67 -1.15
N THR A 27 6.48 -2.43 -0.74
CA THR A 27 6.97 -1.35 -1.59
C THR A 27 7.70 -0.31 -0.73
N ARG A 28 8.42 0.61 -1.37
CA ARG A 28 9.02 1.75 -0.69
C ARG A 28 8.18 2.99 -0.89
N TYR A 29 7.98 3.76 0.17
CA TYR A 29 7.37 5.08 0.08
C TYR A 29 8.45 6.13 -0.25
N HIS A 30 8.18 6.99 -1.23
CA HIS A 30 9.12 8.00 -1.75
C HIS A 30 8.54 9.41 -1.82
N GLY A 31 7.26 9.59 -1.48
CA GLY A 31 6.59 10.90 -1.49
C GLY A 31 7.00 11.84 -0.34
N ASP A 32 6.47 13.06 -0.40
CA ASP A 32 6.78 14.12 0.56
C ASP A 32 5.61 14.50 1.50
N GLU A 33 4.39 14.00 1.25
CA GLU A 33 3.19 14.28 2.08
C GLU A 33 3.34 13.66 3.48
N HIS A 34 3.69 12.39 3.56
CA HIS A 34 3.98 11.67 4.81
C HIS A 34 5.49 11.57 5.04
N ARG A 35 6.14 12.69 5.41
CA ARG A 35 7.61 12.76 5.56
C ARG A 35 8.21 11.67 6.47
N TYR A 36 7.48 11.25 7.50
CA TYR A 36 7.92 10.19 8.42
C TYR A 36 7.97 8.80 7.77
N LEU A 37 7.31 8.59 6.63
CA LEU A 37 7.41 7.34 5.85
C LEU A 37 8.53 7.38 4.82
N ARG A 38 9.14 8.54 4.56
CA ARG A 38 10.06 8.72 3.43
C ARG A 38 11.22 7.74 3.53
N GLY A 39 11.35 6.90 2.51
CA GLY A 39 12.38 5.88 2.45
C GLY A 39 12.07 4.60 3.24
N HIS A 40 10.95 4.49 3.95
CA HIS A 40 10.57 3.26 4.63
C HIS A 40 9.98 2.23 3.66
N GLU A 41 10.24 0.95 3.93
CA GLU A 41 9.44 -0.14 3.40
C GLU A 41 8.05 -0.10 4.03
N VAL A 42 7.02 -0.34 3.23
CA VAL A 42 5.63 -0.38 3.65
C VAL A 42 4.93 -1.58 2.99
N ALA A 43 3.91 -2.12 3.64
CA ALA A 43 3.01 -3.13 3.07
C ALA A 43 1.66 -2.48 2.77
N VAL A 44 1.09 -2.75 1.60
CA VAL A 44 -0.23 -2.27 1.21
C VAL A 44 -1.33 -2.99 2.00
N VAL A 45 -2.21 -2.21 2.62
CA VAL A 45 -3.31 -2.68 3.47
C VAL A 45 -4.65 -2.60 2.76
N ALA A 46 -4.92 -1.47 2.10
CA ALA A 46 -6.15 -1.25 1.38
C ALA A 46 -5.95 -0.23 0.24
N VAL A 47 -6.86 -0.25 -0.72
CA VAL A 47 -6.98 0.80 -1.73
C VAL A 47 -8.22 1.62 -1.42
N LEU A 48 -8.02 2.93 -1.21
CA LEU A 48 -9.09 3.92 -1.07
C LEU A 48 -9.35 4.49 -2.47
N LYS A 49 -10.33 3.90 -3.15
CA LYS A 49 -10.55 4.06 -4.60
C LYS A 49 -11.05 5.46 -4.95
N ASP A 50 -10.34 6.17 -5.82
CA ASP A 50 -10.62 7.55 -6.24
C ASP A 50 -10.66 8.58 -5.09
N ALA A 51 -10.06 8.27 -3.94
CA ALA A 51 -10.06 9.13 -2.75
C ALA A 51 -9.34 10.48 -2.93
N LEU A 52 -8.63 10.71 -4.04
CA LEU A 52 -8.13 12.05 -4.41
C LEU A 52 -9.15 12.89 -5.19
N ARG A 53 -10.32 12.34 -5.52
CA ARG A 53 -11.38 12.99 -6.31
C ARG A 53 -12.70 13.09 -5.57
N VAL A 54 -13.03 12.10 -4.76
CA VAL A 54 -14.31 11.98 -4.06
C VAL A 54 -14.09 11.72 -2.57
N GLU A 55 -14.92 12.35 -1.73
CA GLU A 55 -14.91 12.15 -0.28
C GLU A 55 -15.47 10.77 0.08
N GLU A 56 -16.58 10.36 -0.56
CA GLU A 56 -17.14 9.02 -0.40
C GLU A 56 -16.49 8.07 -1.41
N HIS A 57 -15.59 7.24 -0.91
CA HIS A 57 -14.80 6.31 -1.72
C HIS A 57 -14.93 4.87 -1.23
N ALA A 58 -14.74 3.92 -2.15
CA ALA A 58 -14.70 2.51 -1.78
C ALA A 58 -13.40 2.19 -1.02
N TYR A 59 -13.51 1.34 0.00
CA TYR A 59 -12.39 0.81 0.77
C TYR A 59 -12.18 -0.66 0.39
N LEU A 60 -11.15 -0.93 -0.42
CA LEU A 60 -10.92 -2.24 -1.03
C LEU A 60 -9.77 -2.97 -0.34
N THR A 61 -10.02 -4.16 0.18
CA THR A 61 -9.06 -5.02 0.91
C THR A 61 -8.83 -6.38 0.25
N ASP A 62 -9.26 -6.50 -1.02
CA ASP A 62 -9.27 -7.72 -1.82
C ASP A 62 -8.75 -7.41 -3.23
N ASP A 63 -7.82 -8.22 -3.73
CA ASP A 63 -7.23 -8.08 -5.06
C ASP A 63 -8.28 -8.22 -6.18
N ASP A 64 -9.30 -9.07 -6.00
CA ASP A 64 -10.36 -9.26 -7.00
C ASP A 64 -11.28 -8.02 -7.06
N ALA A 65 -11.61 -7.41 -5.93
CA ALA A 65 -12.36 -6.15 -5.87
C ALA A 65 -11.57 -5.00 -6.51
N ILE A 66 -10.27 -4.96 -6.27
CA ILE A 66 -9.38 -3.98 -6.91
C ILE A 66 -9.39 -4.19 -8.43
N ALA A 67 -9.27 -5.43 -8.90
CA ALA A 67 -9.35 -5.74 -10.32
C ALA A 67 -10.70 -5.35 -10.93
N ARG A 68 -11.82 -5.67 -10.27
CA ARG A 68 -13.18 -5.26 -10.70
C ARG A 68 -13.36 -3.74 -10.73
N ALA A 69 -12.65 -3.00 -9.88
CA ALA A 69 -12.65 -1.54 -9.85
C ALA A 69 -11.66 -0.91 -10.87
N GLY A 70 -11.07 -1.70 -11.76
CA GLY A 70 -10.14 -1.21 -12.79
C GLY A 70 -8.69 -1.07 -12.34
N GLY A 71 -8.33 -1.67 -11.21
CA GLY A 71 -6.98 -1.62 -10.66
C GLY A 71 -6.65 -0.32 -9.91
N VAL A 72 -5.39 -0.23 -9.47
CA VAL A 72 -4.83 0.97 -8.84
C VAL A 72 -4.55 2.03 -9.90
N THR A 73 -4.89 3.28 -9.59
CA THR A 73 -4.78 4.46 -10.45
C THR A 73 -4.11 5.61 -9.70
N ALA A 74 -3.72 6.65 -10.42
CA ALA A 74 -3.11 7.86 -9.84
C ALA A 74 -4.05 8.65 -8.91
N PHE A 75 -5.35 8.32 -8.88
CA PHE A 75 -6.38 9.00 -8.10
C PHE A 75 -6.73 8.29 -6.79
N ASP A 76 -6.09 7.14 -6.55
CA ASP A 76 -6.30 6.36 -5.34
C ASP A 76 -5.35 6.83 -4.22
N ARG A 77 -5.84 6.74 -2.99
CA ARG A 77 -4.99 6.67 -1.79
C ARG A 77 -4.78 5.21 -1.43
N ILE A 78 -3.62 4.88 -0.87
CA ILE A 78 -3.26 3.51 -0.52
C ILE A 78 -2.99 3.48 0.96
N GLU A 79 -3.81 2.76 1.72
CA GLU A 79 -3.49 2.51 3.11
C GLU A 79 -2.27 1.59 3.17
N VAL A 80 -1.26 1.97 3.95
CA VAL A 80 -0.01 1.23 4.11
C VAL A 80 0.39 1.12 5.57
N ALA A 81 0.97 -0.03 5.92
CA ALA A 81 1.62 -0.26 7.20
C ALA A 81 3.16 -0.15 7.01
N PRO A 82 3.86 0.76 7.70
CA PRO A 82 5.32 0.83 7.62
C PRO A 82 6.02 -0.32 8.34
N PHE A 83 7.15 -0.77 7.79
CA PHE A 83 8.06 -1.68 8.48
C PHE A 83 8.84 -0.93 9.55
N VAL A 84 8.76 -1.41 10.80
CA VAL A 84 9.45 -0.84 11.95
C VAL A 84 10.71 -1.67 12.22
N GLU A 85 11.82 -1.26 11.63
CA GLU A 85 13.13 -1.95 11.68
C GLU A 85 13.51 -2.42 13.09
N LYS A 86 13.43 -1.52 14.08
CA LYS A 86 13.78 -1.82 15.48
C LYS A 86 12.93 -2.91 16.13
N GLU A 87 11.71 -3.13 15.64
CA GLU A 87 10.77 -4.14 16.13
C GLU A 87 10.72 -5.39 15.24
N GLY A 88 11.40 -5.36 14.08
CA GLY A 88 11.41 -6.47 13.12
C GLY A 88 10.03 -6.84 12.56
N ARG A 89 9.08 -5.89 12.53
CA ARG A 89 7.68 -6.13 12.12
C ARG A 89 7.05 -4.90 11.48
N PHE A 90 5.97 -5.13 10.75
CA PHE A 90 5.11 -4.04 10.29
C PHE A 90 4.29 -3.44 11.45
N SER A 91 4.03 -2.14 11.34
CA SER A 91 3.24 -1.34 12.28
C SER A 91 1.76 -1.71 12.24
N PHE A 92 1.07 -1.58 13.37
CA PHE A 92 -0.40 -1.62 13.42
C PHE A 92 -1.03 -0.28 13.03
N ALA A 93 -0.30 0.83 13.21
CA ALA A 93 -0.71 2.13 12.72
C ALA A 93 -0.41 2.24 11.23
N THR A 94 -1.38 2.71 10.46
CA THR A 94 -1.32 2.85 9.02
C THR A 94 -1.33 4.31 8.60
N SER A 95 -1.12 4.56 7.31
CA SER A 95 -1.20 5.88 6.68
C SER A 95 -1.65 5.69 5.24
N ASP A 96 -2.20 6.72 4.62
CA ASP A 96 -2.93 6.64 3.36
C ASP A 96 -2.31 7.54 2.25
N PRO A 97 -1.01 7.39 1.91
CA PRO A 97 -0.38 8.19 0.87
C PRO A 97 -1.05 8.03 -0.50
N LYS A 98 -0.76 8.97 -1.39
CA LYS A 98 -1.11 8.86 -2.81
C LYS A 98 -0.48 7.59 -3.40
N ALA A 99 -1.19 6.92 -4.30
CA ALA A 99 -0.66 5.73 -4.96
C ALA A 99 0.71 5.99 -5.62
N VAL A 100 0.85 7.11 -6.33
CA VAL A 100 2.09 7.48 -7.04
C VAL A 100 3.32 7.67 -6.13
N ASP A 101 3.10 7.90 -4.83
CA ASP A 101 4.16 8.05 -3.82
C ASP A 101 4.69 6.70 -3.32
N LEU A 102 4.20 5.59 -3.87
CA LEU A 102 4.70 4.23 -3.64
C LEU A 102 5.45 3.75 -4.89
N ALA A 103 6.66 3.20 -4.70
CA ALA A 103 7.50 2.74 -5.81
C ALA A 103 6.78 1.75 -6.75
N ALA A 104 5.94 0.86 -6.20
CA ALA A 104 5.13 -0.09 -6.97
C ALA A 104 4.17 0.59 -7.99
N PHE A 105 3.73 1.82 -7.72
CA PHE A 105 2.73 2.53 -8.51
C PHE A 105 3.25 3.87 -9.07
N ALA A 106 4.55 4.15 -8.94
CA ALA A 106 5.16 5.38 -9.44
C ALA A 106 4.97 5.58 -10.95
N HIS A 107 4.82 4.48 -11.70
CA HIS A 107 4.53 4.50 -13.14
C HIS A 107 3.16 5.13 -13.48
N LEU A 108 2.25 5.28 -12.51
CA LEU A 108 0.95 5.93 -12.69
C LEU A 108 1.05 7.46 -12.66
N ALA A 109 2.17 8.02 -12.20
CA ALA A 109 2.42 9.45 -12.32
C ALA A 109 2.47 9.78 -13.82
N LYS A 110 1.55 10.64 -14.28
CA LYS A 110 1.52 11.08 -15.68
C LYS A 110 2.93 11.52 -16.10
N ARG A 111 3.43 10.96 -17.21
CA ARG A 111 4.29 11.73 -18.10
C ARG A 111 3.39 12.81 -18.71
N ASN A 112 3.86 14.05 -18.64
CA ASN A 112 3.29 15.10 -19.48
C ASN A 112 3.67 14.75 -20.92
N ASP A 113 2.77 14.07 -21.62
CA ASP A 113 2.79 13.99 -23.08
C ASP A 113 1.91 15.11 -23.63
#